data_AF-A0A1S1MAI4-F1
#
_entry.id   AF-A0A1S1MAI4-F1
#
_cell.length_a   1.000
_cell.length_b   1.000
_cell.length_c   1.000
_cell.angle_alpha   90.00
_cell.angle_beta   90.00
_cell.angle_gamma   90.00
#
_symmetry.space_group_name_H-M   'P 1'
#
loop_
_entity.id
_entity.type
_entity.pdbx_description
1 polymer ?
#
loop_
_entity_poly.entity_id
_entity_poly.type
_entity_poly.pdbx_seq_one_letter_code
_entity_poly.pdbx_strand_id
1 'polypeptide(L)'
;MDKPTASPAEWGPKPAGIAAAALVGVAFGIAVFLVADAPGRLLASVAALGLLGFAAVSWRCRPKLRIADEGLELQGLTRLTLLPRAAVDSVKISEFRRLGRRTRLLEIESGDDLIVLNRWDLGTDPRDVHEALRAAQYRA
;
A
#
# COMPACT_ATOMS: atom_id res chain seq x y z
N MET A 1 30.35 8.34 20.34
CA MET A 1 30.20 7.46 19.16
C MET A 1 28.72 7.28 18.96
N ASP A 2 28.11 8.22 18.27
CA ASP A 2 26.68 8.18 17.97
C ASP A 2 26.51 7.24 16.78
N LYS A 3 25.84 6.10 17.00
CA LYS A 3 25.39 5.29 15.87
C LYS A 3 24.48 6.19 15.03
N PRO A 4 24.61 6.25 13.70
CA PRO A 4 23.56 6.85 12.90
C PRO A 4 22.31 6.04 13.23
N THR A 5 21.34 6.67 13.89
CA THR A 5 19.98 6.13 13.98
C THR A 5 19.51 6.11 12.54
N ALA A 6 19.64 4.97 11.85
CA ALA A 6 19.05 4.79 10.54
C ALA A 6 17.59 5.22 10.69
N SER A 7 17.18 6.28 9.98
CA SER A 7 15.82 6.78 10.09
C SER A 7 14.87 5.60 9.85
N PRO A 8 13.86 5.37 10.71
CA PRO A 8 12.88 4.31 10.49
C PRO A 8 12.33 4.43 9.07
N ALA A 9 12.61 3.43 8.24
CA ALA A 9 12.16 3.45 6.87
C ALA A 9 10.69 3.02 6.86
N GLU A 10 9.82 3.93 6.42
CA GLU A 10 8.37 3.74 6.36
C GLU A 10 7.89 3.88 4.92
N TRP A 11 7.09 2.91 4.50
CA TRP A 11 6.46 2.87 3.18
C TRP A 11 4.95 2.74 3.33
N GLY A 12 4.24 3.45 2.47
CA GLY A 12 2.79 3.55 2.55
C GLY A 12 2.23 4.30 1.35
N PRO A 13 0.92 4.21 1.10
CA PRO A 13 0.30 4.95 0.00
C PRO A 13 0.59 6.45 0.07
N LYS A 14 0.92 7.05 -1.07
CA LYS A 14 1.26 8.47 -1.15
C LYS A 14 0.03 9.33 -0.79
N PRO A 15 0.14 10.29 0.14
CA PRO A 15 -1.00 11.13 0.53
C PRO A 15 -1.62 11.87 -0.65
N ALA A 16 -0.79 12.33 -1.60
CA ALA A 16 -1.25 12.97 -2.82
C ALA A 16 -2.12 12.05 -3.69
N GLY A 17 -1.78 10.75 -3.78
CA GLY A 17 -2.57 9.77 -4.52
C GLY A 17 -3.92 9.51 -3.84
N ILE A 18 -3.93 9.40 -2.51
CA ILE A 18 -5.17 9.27 -1.73
C ILE A 18 -6.06 10.50 -1.90
N ALA A 19 -5.49 11.69 -1.78
CA ALA A 19 -6.20 12.95 -1.95
C ALA A 19 -6.80 13.07 -3.35
N ALA A 20 -6.05 12.69 -4.39
CA ALA A 20 -6.57 12.66 -5.77
C ALA A 20 -7.76 11.68 -5.90
N ALA A 21 -7.66 10.47 -5.35
CA ALA A 21 -8.76 9.51 -5.36
C ALA A 21 -10.01 10.05 -4.63
N ALA A 22 -9.81 10.69 -3.46
CA ALA A 22 -10.88 11.31 -2.70
C ALA A 22 -11.55 12.45 -3.48
N LEU A 23 -10.76 13.33 -4.12
CA LEU A 23 -11.28 14.44 -4.93
C LEU A 23 -12.13 13.94 -6.09
N VAL A 24 -11.68 12.90 -6.79
CA VAL A 24 -12.47 12.28 -7.87
C VAL A 24 -13.74 11.64 -7.30
N GLY A 25 -13.67 10.99 -6.14
CA GLY A 25 -14.84 10.46 -5.45
C GLY A 25 -15.87 11.54 -5.08
N VAL A 26 -15.42 12.69 -4.58
CA VAL A 26 -16.28 13.85 -4.29
C VAL A 26 -16.91 14.38 -5.57
N ALA A 27 -16.14 14.50 -6.66
CA ALA A 27 -16.66 14.96 -7.94
C ALA A 27 -17.79 14.04 -8.46
N PHE A 28 -17.63 12.72 -8.35
CA PHE A 28 -18.72 11.78 -8.66
C PHE A 28 -19.91 11.93 -7.72
N GLY A 29 -19.68 12.20 -6.43
CA GLY A 29 -20.75 12.47 -5.47
C GLY A 29 -21.58 13.70 -5.84
N ILE A 30 -20.93 14.76 -6.34
CA ILE A 30 -21.61 15.95 -6.87
C ILE A 30 -22.37 15.60 -8.15
N ALA A 31 -21.77 14.80 -9.04
CA ALA A 31 -22.38 14.42 -10.31
C ALA A 31 -23.72 13.67 -10.14
N VAL A 32 -23.93 12.96 -9.02
CA VAL A 32 -25.23 12.32 -8.71
C VAL A 32 -26.40 13.31 -8.79
N PHE A 33 -26.19 14.58 -8.45
CA PHE A 33 -27.23 15.62 -8.50
C PHE A 33 -27.39 16.25 -9.89
N LEU A 34 -26.41 16.06 -10.77
CA LEU A 34 -26.38 16.64 -12.12
C LEU A 34 -26.92 15.66 -13.18
N VAL A 35 -26.95 14.36 -12.86
CA VAL A 35 -27.38 13.30 -13.77
C VAL A 35 -28.90 13.09 -13.69
N ALA A 36 -29.57 13.17 -14.84
CA ALA A 36 -31.03 13.09 -14.93
C ALA A 36 -31.57 11.66 -14.83
N ASP A 37 -30.86 10.69 -15.41
CA ASP A 37 -31.32 9.30 -15.50
C ASP A 37 -30.91 8.45 -14.28
N ALA A 38 -31.76 7.48 -13.92
CA ALA A 38 -31.52 6.63 -12.78
C ALA A 38 -30.25 5.75 -12.89
N PRO A 39 -29.94 5.13 -14.05
CA PRO A 39 -28.71 4.34 -14.20
C PRO A 39 -27.43 5.16 -14.00
N GLY A 40 -27.36 6.35 -14.59
CA GLY A 40 -26.20 7.23 -14.46
C GLY A 40 -25.98 7.71 -13.02
N ARG A 41 -27.05 8.04 -12.29
CA ARG A 41 -26.97 8.35 -10.85
C ARG A 41 -26.45 7.17 -10.02
N LEU A 42 -26.90 5.96 -10.33
CA LEU A 42 -26.45 4.75 -9.65
C LEU A 42 -24.94 4.54 -9.87
N LEU A 43 -24.49 4.62 -11.13
CA LEU A 43 -23.07 4.49 -11.48
C LEU A 43 -22.21 5.56 -10.79
N ALA A 44 -22.65 6.82 -10.79
CA ALA A 44 -21.96 7.91 -10.12
C ALA A 44 -21.90 7.70 -8.60
N SER A 45 -22.99 7.23 -7.98
CA SER A 45 -23.04 6.93 -6.55
C SER A 45 -22.08 5.79 -6.18
N VAL A 46 -22.06 4.71 -6.97
CA VAL A 46 -21.15 3.58 -6.75
C VAL A 46 -19.69 4.02 -6.92
N ALA A 47 -19.38 4.81 -7.95
CA ALA A 47 -18.05 5.35 -8.17
C ALA A 47 -17.60 6.26 -7.01
N ALA A 48 -18.48 7.15 -6.55
CA ALA A 48 -18.22 8.05 -5.43
C ALA A 48 -17.92 7.26 -4.15
N LEU A 49 -18.80 6.33 -3.76
CA LEU A 49 -18.63 5.51 -2.56
C LEU A 49 -17.39 4.62 -2.65
N GLY A 50 -17.14 4.01 -3.81
CA GLY A 50 -15.97 3.18 -4.03
C GLY A 50 -14.66 3.96 -3.89
N LEU A 51 -14.56 5.13 -4.50
CA LEU A 51 -13.36 5.97 -4.43
C LEU A 51 -13.14 6.59 -3.05
N LEU A 52 -14.21 7.07 -2.40
CA LEU A 52 -14.12 7.61 -1.04
C LEU A 52 -13.77 6.52 -0.03
N GLY A 53 -14.39 5.34 -0.14
CA GLY A 53 -14.06 4.18 0.68
C GLY A 53 -12.62 3.71 0.46
N PHE A 54 -12.17 3.64 -0.79
CA PHE A 54 -10.79 3.30 -1.14
C PHE A 54 -9.79 4.31 -0.58
N ALA A 55 -10.08 5.60 -0.66
CA ALA A 55 -9.25 6.66 -0.10
C ALA A 55 -9.18 6.56 1.43
N ALA A 56 -10.31 6.34 2.10
CA ALA A 56 -10.39 6.18 3.55
C ALA A 56 -9.60 4.95 4.03
N VAL A 57 -9.76 3.80 3.38
CA VAL A 57 -9.00 2.58 3.67
C VAL A 57 -7.50 2.81 3.43
N SER A 58 -7.14 3.40 2.30
CA SER A 58 -5.75 3.69 1.97
C SER A 58 -5.11 4.64 2.98
N TRP A 59 -5.87 5.61 3.51
CA TRP A 59 -5.40 6.50 4.57
C TRP A 59 -5.23 5.77 5.90
N ARG A 60 -6.19 4.90 6.25
CA ARG A 60 -6.19 4.17 7.52
C ARG A 60 -5.05 3.15 7.65
N CYS A 61 -4.59 2.60 6.52
CA CYS A 61 -3.49 1.63 6.46
C CYS A 61 -2.10 2.27 6.33
N ARG A 62 -1.93 3.56 6.66
CA ARG A 62 -0.63 4.25 6.60
C ARG A 62 0.04 4.36 7.97
N PRO A 63 1.34 4.00 8.10
CA PRO A 63 2.23 3.38 7.11
C PRO A 63 2.00 1.87 6.93
N LYS A 64 2.06 1.36 5.70
CA LYS A 64 1.70 -0.04 5.41
C LYS A 64 2.83 -1.03 5.70
N LEU A 65 4.09 -0.59 5.56
CA LEU A 65 5.28 -1.34 5.93
C LEU A 65 6.28 -0.42 6.61
N ARG A 66 6.84 -0.85 7.74
CA ARG A 66 7.85 -0.12 8.49
C ARG A 66 8.95 -1.05 8.96
N ILE A 67 10.20 -0.61 8.87
CA ILE A 67 11.30 -1.25 9.60
C ILE A 67 11.25 -0.75 11.04
N ALA A 68 11.00 -1.67 11.98
CA ALA A 68 11.06 -1.45 13.41
C ALA A 68 12.31 -2.15 14.00
N ASP A 69 12.66 -1.84 15.24
CA ASP A 69 13.82 -2.43 15.92
C ASP A 69 13.69 -3.96 16.05
N GLU A 70 12.48 -4.43 16.35
CA GLU A 70 12.17 -5.85 16.57
C GLU A 70 11.89 -6.65 15.28
N GLY A 71 11.70 -5.97 14.13
CA GLY A 71 11.32 -6.62 12.88
C GLY A 71 10.60 -5.72 11.88
N LEU A 72 9.72 -6.31 11.07
CA LEU A 72 8.89 -5.58 10.11
C LEU A 72 7.48 -5.38 10.69
N GLU A 73 7.01 -4.15 10.70
CA GLU A 73 5.63 -3.85 11.05
C GLU A 73 4.79 -3.63 9.80
N LEU A 74 3.68 -4.33 9.75
CA LEU A 74 2.68 -4.25 8.69
C LEU A 74 1.39 -3.70 9.28
N GLN A 75 0.90 -2.58 8.74
CA GLN A 75 -0.39 -2.04 9.13
C GLN A 75 -1.46 -2.46 8.12
N GLY A 76 -2.34 -3.35 8.58
CA GLY A 76 -3.58 -3.67 7.90
C GLY A 76 -4.69 -2.67 8.23
N LEU A 77 -5.88 -2.92 7.68
CA LEU A 77 -7.05 -2.07 7.90
C LEU A 77 -7.49 -2.06 9.37
N THR A 78 -7.41 -3.23 10.03
CA THR A 78 -7.85 -3.41 11.43
C THR A 78 -6.73 -3.84 12.36
N ARG A 79 -5.68 -4.47 11.84
CA ARG A 79 -4.63 -5.12 12.63
C ARG A 79 -3.25 -4.56 12.29
N LEU A 80 -2.43 -4.35 13.31
CA LEU A 80 -0.98 -4.17 13.17
C LEU A 80 -0.33 -5.55 13.39
N THR A 81 0.46 -6.00 12.42
CA THR A 81 1.20 -7.26 12.49
C THR A 81 2.68 -6.94 12.57
N LEU A 82 3.31 -7.29 13.69
CA LEU A 82 4.77 -7.30 13.80
C LEU A 82 5.26 -8.67 13.33
N LEU A 83 6.11 -8.68 12.31
CA LEU A 83 6.86 -9.84 11.85
C LEU A 83 8.26 -9.77 12.47
N PRO A 84 8.56 -10.58 13.50
CA PRO A 84 9.89 -10.66 14.05
C PRO A 84 10.88 -10.99 12.95
N ARG A 85 12.09 -10.46 13.06
CA ARG A 85 13.11 -10.65 12.03
C ARG A 85 13.44 -12.10 11.71
N ALA A 86 13.37 -12.97 12.73
CA ALA A 86 13.57 -14.42 12.58
C ALA A 86 12.41 -15.14 11.88
N ALA A 87 11.22 -14.52 11.82
CA ALA A 87 10.05 -15.07 11.13
C ALA A 87 10.04 -14.70 9.64
N VAL A 88 10.86 -13.74 9.18
CA VAL A 88 10.93 -13.37 7.77
C VAL A 88 11.82 -14.36 7.03
N ASP A 89 11.20 -15.31 6.33
CA ASP A 89 11.90 -16.38 5.63
C ASP A 89 12.56 -15.88 4.35
N SER A 90 11.83 -15.11 3.55
CA SER A 90 12.36 -14.51 2.34
C SER A 90 11.60 -13.25 1.91
N VAL A 91 12.29 -12.35 1.20
CA VAL A 91 11.69 -11.18 0.56
C VAL A 91 12.01 -11.22 -0.92
N LYS A 92 11.01 -11.35 -1.77
CA LYS A 92 11.19 -11.53 -3.22
C LYS A 92 10.51 -10.42 -4.00
N ILE A 93 10.97 -10.19 -5.22
CA ILE A 93 10.26 -9.35 -6.20
C ILE A 93 9.63 -10.25 -7.24
N SER A 94 8.32 -10.09 -7.42
CA SER A 94 7.55 -10.81 -8.42
C SER A 94 7.13 -9.84 -9.53
N GLU A 95 7.47 -10.18 -10.77
CA GLU A 95 7.18 -9.36 -11.94
C GLU A 95 6.11 -10.02 -12.81
N PHE A 96 5.05 -9.27 -13.10
CA PHE A 96 3.98 -9.70 -14.00
C PHE A 96 3.86 -8.76 -15.17
N ARG A 97 3.62 -9.29 -16.37
CA ARG A 97 3.21 -8.49 -17.53
C ARG A 97 1.71 -8.64 -17.74
N ARG A 98 0.95 -7.56 -17.51
CA ARG A 98 -0.51 -7.54 -17.69
C ARG A 98 -0.89 -6.36 -18.58
N LEU A 99 -1.63 -6.62 -19.65
CA LEU A 99 -2.08 -5.60 -20.62
C LEU A 99 -0.92 -4.71 -21.14
N GLY A 100 0.23 -5.33 -21.45
CA GLY A 100 1.43 -4.62 -21.92
C GLY A 100 2.17 -3.81 -20.85
N ARG A 101 1.67 -3.75 -19.61
CA ARG A 101 2.34 -3.09 -18.48
C ARG A 101 3.09 -4.11 -17.64
N ARG A 102 4.34 -3.80 -17.27
CA ARG A 102 5.09 -4.54 -16.26
C ARG A 102 4.68 -4.02 -14.88
N THR A 103 4.14 -4.91 -14.06
CA THR A 103 3.78 -4.64 -12.67
C THR A 103 4.70 -5.46 -11.76
N ARG A 104 5.22 -4.81 -10.72
CA ARG A 104 6.07 -5.45 -9.71
C ARG A 104 5.31 -5.55 -8.40
N LEU A 105 5.57 -6.61 -7.68
CA LEU A 105 5.07 -6.87 -6.33
C LEU A 105 6.25 -7.22 -5.44
N LEU A 106 6.20 -6.76 -4.19
CA LEU A 106 7.08 -7.19 -3.11
C LEU A 106 6.36 -8.32 -2.38
N GLU A 107 7.00 -9.47 -2.31
CA GLU A 107 6.50 -10.66 -1.61
C GLU A 107 7.35 -10.87 -0.37
N ILE A 108 6.72 -10.99 0.80
CA ILE A 108 7.37 -11.29 2.08
C ILE A 108 6.77 -12.59 2.58
N GLU A 109 7.61 -13.61 2.70
CA GLU A 109 7.26 -14.94 3.18
C GLU A 109 7.61 -15.05 4.67
N SER A 110 6.66 -15.50 5.49
CA SER A 110 6.84 -15.64 6.94
C SER A 110 6.01 -16.82 7.47
N GLY A 111 6.63 -17.98 7.63
CA GLY A 111 5.96 -19.22 7.99
C GLY A 111 4.91 -19.59 6.94
N ASP A 112 3.65 -19.70 7.36
CA ASP A 112 2.52 -20.00 6.46
C ASP A 112 1.91 -18.73 5.82
N ASP A 113 2.40 -17.54 6.17
CA ASP A 113 1.89 -16.26 5.68
C ASP A 113 2.70 -15.74 4.48
N LEU A 114 2.00 -15.34 3.40
CA LEU A 114 2.56 -14.64 2.25
C LEU A 114 1.97 -13.23 2.16
N ILE A 115 2.78 -12.22 2.44
CA ILE A 115 2.38 -10.81 2.31
C ILE A 115 2.82 -10.27 0.96
N VAL A 116 1.86 -9.77 0.19
CA VAL A 116 2.10 -9.22 -1.15
C VAL A 116 1.78 -7.73 -1.15
N LEU A 117 2.78 -6.89 -1.42
CA LEU A 117 2.66 -5.43 -1.44
C LEU A 117 2.95 -4.90 -2.84
N ASN A 118 2.07 -4.02 -3.33
CA ASN A 118 2.23 -3.39 -4.64
C ASN A 118 2.80 -1.96 -4.53
N ARG A 119 2.97 -1.29 -5.68
CA ARG A 119 3.45 0.10 -5.73
C ARG A 119 2.52 1.10 -5.03
N TRP A 120 1.20 0.90 -5.08
CA TRP A 120 0.26 1.76 -4.38
C TRP A 120 0.45 1.64 -2.87
N ASP A 121 0.60 0.42 -2.38
CA ASP A 121 0.80 0.07 -0.98
C ASP A 121 2.09 0.63 -0.40
N LEU A 122 3.17 0.61 -1.16
CA LEU A 122 4.50 1.07 -0.71
C LEU A 122 4.73 2.55 -0.99
N GLY A 123 3.98 3.14 -1.93
CA GLY A 123 4.18 4.51 -2.38
C GLY A 123 5.44 4.71 -3.25
N THR A 124 6.27 3.69 -3.45
CA THR A 124 7.48 3.70 -4.29
C THR A 124 7.60 2.41 -5.11
N ASP A 125 8.61 2.29 -5.98
CA ASP A 125 8.86 1.03 -6.70
C ASP A 125 9.19 -0.08 -5.69
N PRO A 126 8.51 -1.25 -5.74
CA PRO A 126 8.80 -2.38 -4.87
C PRO A 126 10.28 -2.77 -4.81
N ARG A 127 11.05 -2.55 -5.88
CA ARG A 127 12.51 -2.77 -5.88
C ARG A 127 13.25 -1.89 -4.89
N ASP A 128 12.91 -0.61 -4.80
CA ASP A 128 13.58 0.32 -3.89
C ASP A 128 13.40 -0.15 -2.44
N VAL A 129 12.22 -0.69 -2.14
CA VAL A 129 11.91 -1.27 -0.82
C VAL A 129 12.68 -2.57 -0.60
N HIS A 130 12.74 -3.45 -1.60
CA HIS A 130 13.53 -4.69 -1.51
C HIS A 130 15.02 -4.40 -1.30
N GLU A 131 15.58 -3.40 -1.98
CA GLU A 131 16.96 -2.95 -1.77
C GLU A 131 17.17 -2.40 -0.36
N ALA A 132 16.22 -1.61 0.17
CA ALA A 132 16.27 -1.12 1.54
C ALA A 132 16.19 -2.26 2.57
N LEU A 133 15.34 -3.26 2.34
CA LEU A 133 15.23 -4.45 3.20
C LEU A 133 16.51 -5.30 3.14
N ARG A 134 17.12 -5.45 1.96
CA ARG A 134 18.40 -6.12 1.78
C ARG A 134 19.53 -5.39 2.50
N ALA A 135 19.58 -4.06 2.39
CA ALA A 135 20.54 -3.22 3.11
C ALA A 135 20.36 -3.30 4.63
N ALA A 136 19.11 -3.44 5.08
CA ALA A 136 18.78 -3.70 6.47
C ALA A 136 19.09 -5.13 6.90
N GLN A 137 19.69 -5.99 6.06
CA GLN A 137 20.06 -7.40 6.26
C GLN A 137 18.88 -8.38 6.44
N TYR A 138 17.72 -8.09 5.87
CA TYR A 138 16.67 -9.11 5.69
C TYR A 138 17.10 -10.09 4.59
N ARG A 139 16.55 -11.31 4.61
CA ARG A 139 16.82 -12.35 3.61
C ARG A 139 16.07 -12.03 2.31
N ALA A 140 16.58 -11.04 1.59
CA ALA A 140 16.10 -10.55 0.30
C ALA A 140 16.86 -11.22 -0.85
#